data_AF-A0A2Z6QJN7-F1
#
_entry.id   AF-A0A2Z6QJN7-F1
#
_cell.length_a   1.000
_cell.length_b   1.000
_cell.length_c   1.000
_cell.angle_alpha   90.00
_cell.angle_beta   90.00
_cell.angle_gamma   90.00
#
_symmetry.space_group_name_H-M   'P 1'
#
loop_
_entity.id
_entity.type
_entity.pdbx_description
1 polymer ?
#
loop_
_entity_poly.entity_id
_entity_poly.type
_entity_poly.pdbx_seq_one_letter_code
_entity_poly.pdbx_strand_id
1 'polypeptide(L)'
;MIERWIKKSDDWEKENKKKKHIESGRKAFYPKAEDKLYKWIIEQRKKGLAVNYTMVKLQMHKILNEPTIQRLYLAEDDEFQGTLSWIQSFMKRFDLSLKRRTKILQKLPEDTDEKLENFKHFII
;
A
#
# COMPACT_ATOMS: atom_id res chain seq x y z
N MET A 1 29.93 -11.81 -16.54
CA MET A 1 29.29 -11.85 -15.21
C MET A 1 29.16 -10.44 -14.63
N ILE A 2 30.24 -9.65 -14.60
CA ILE A 2 30.26 -8.25 -14.14
C ILE A 2 29.31 -7.33 -14.93
N GLU A 3 29.21 -7.47 -16.25
CA GLU A 3 28.29 -6.66 -17.07
C GLU A 3 26.81 -6.82 -16.70
N ARG A 4 26.40 -8.03 -16.27
CA ARG A 4 25.04 -8.25 -15.76
C ARG A 4 24.81 -7.52 -14.44
N TRP A 5 25.83 -7.42 -13.59
CA TRP A 5 25.75 -6.67 -12.34
C TRP A 5 25.67 -5.17 -12.59
N ILE A 6 26.44 -4.63 -13.54
CA ILE A 6 26.38 -3.22 -13.92
C ILE A 6 25.00 -2.87 -14.49
N LYS A 7 24.46 -3.67 -15.41
CA LYS A 7 23.10 -3.45 -15.93
C LYS A 7 22.04 -3.49 -14.82
N LYS A 8 22.22 -4.37 -13.83
CA LYS A 8 21.27 -4.55 -12.74
C LYS A 8 21.42 -3.48 -11.64
N SER A 9 22.60 -2.89 -11.47
CA SER A 9 22.81 -1.80 -10.52
C SER A 9 22.07 -0.53 -10.93
N ASP A 10 22.00 -0.25 -12.23
CA ASP A 10 21.22 0.88 -12.75
C ASP A 10 19.73 0.75 -12.42
N ASP A 11 19.20 -0.48 -12.43
CA ASP A 11 17.82 -0.77 -12.04
C ASP A 11 17.63 -0.65 -10.52
N TRP A 12 18.60 -1.09 -9.72
CA TRP A 12 18.59 -0.97 -8.26
C TRP A 12 18.59 0.48 -7.77
N GLU A 13 19.36 1.36 -8.41
CA GLU A 13 19.39 2.78 -8.07
C GLU A 13 18.05 3.47 -8.34
N LYS A 14 17.32 3.03 -9.37
CA LYS A 14 15.98 3.54 -9.71
C LYS A 14 14.91 3.04 -8.74
N GLU A 15 14.96 1.78 -8.33
CA GLU A 15 13.86 1.16 -7.57
C GLU A 15 13.84 1.53 -6.08
N ASN A 16 14.97 1.79 -5.41
CA ASN A 16 14.94 2.28 -4.02
C ASN A 16 16.29 2.67 -3.41
N LYS A 17 16.48 3.96 -3.07
CA LYS A 17 17.65 4.42 -2.28
C LYS A 17 17.60 4.05 -0.79
N LYS A 18 16.42 3.68 -0.25
CA LYS A 18 16.20 3.52 1.19
C LYS A 18 16.18 2.06 1.69
N LYS A 19 16.07 1.08 0.78
CA LYS A 19 15.96 -0.34 1.15
C LYS A 19 17.33 -1.01 1.08
N LYS A 20 17.71 -1.72 2.14
CA LYS A 20 18.99 -2.47 2.22
C LYS A 20 18.99 -3.77 1.41
N HIS A 21 17.81 -4.23 0.99
CA HIS A 21 17.65 -5.43 0.18
C HIS A 21 16.73 -5.13 -1.00
N ILE A 22 17.21 -5.43 -2.21
CA ILE A 22 16.50 -5.26 -3.47
C ILE A 22 16.26 -6.66 -4.03
N GLU A 23 15.04 -6.94 -4.48
CA GLU A 23 14.55 -8.27 -4.90
C GLU A 23 14.57 -9.39 -3.83
N SER A 24 15.01 -9.15 -2.59
CA SER A 24 15.00 -10.20 -1.56
C SER A 24 13.56 -10.45 -1.07
N GLY A 25 12.98 -11.57 -1.47
CA GLY A 25 11.69 -12.02 -0.95
C GLY A 25 10.91 -12.89 -1.92
N ARG A 26 9.89 -13.57 -1.39
CA ARG A 26 8.95 -14.35 -2.20
C ARG A 26 8.09 -13.38 -3.00
N LYS A 27 8.07 -13.55 -4.33
CA LYS A 27 7.22 -12.77 -5.23
C LYS A 27 5.74 -12.95 -4.87
N ALA A 28 4.94 -11.91 -5.09
CA ALA A 28 3.49 -11.99 -4.94
C ALA A 28 2.93 -13.06 -5.89
N PHE A 29 2.02 -13.89 -5.39
CA PHE A 29 1.29 -14.85 -6.24
C PHE A 29 0.34 -14.12 -7.19
N TYR A 30 -0.30 -13.05 -6.71
CA TYR A 30 -1.32 -12.30 -7.46
C TYR A 30 -0.94 -10.82 -7.60
N PRO A 31 0.15 -10.47 -8.32
CA PRO A 31 0.65 -9.09 -8.35
C PRO A 31 -0.39 -8.07 -8.83
N LYS A 32 -1.12 -8.35 -9.92
CA LYS A 32 -2.12 -7.42 -10.47
C LYS A 32 -3.35 -7.26 -9.57
N ALA A 33 -3.75 -8.32 -8.87
CA ALA A 33 -4.87 -8.26 -7.93
C ALA A 33 -4.46 -7.51 -6.65
N GLU A 34 -3.24 -7.75 -6.15
CA GLU A 34 -2.66 -7.05 -5.01
C GLU A 34 -2.53 -5.53 -5.26
N ASP A 35 -2.17 -5.12 -6.48
CA ASP A 35 -2.13 -3.69 -6.85
C ASP A 35 -3.50 -3.00 -6.79
N LYS A 36 -4.55 -3.67 -7.29
CA LYS A 36 -5.94 -3.17 -7.16
C LYS A 36 -6.34 -3.07 -5.69
N LEU A 37 -6.02 -4.10 -4.90
CA LEU A 37 -6.30 -4.13 -3.47
C LEU A 37 -5.58 -3.00 -2.73
N TYR A 38 -4.32 -2.73 -3.06
CA TYR A 38 -3.55 -1.64 -2.49
C TYR A 38 -4.22 -0.28 -2.75
N LYS A 39 -4.62 0.00 -4.01
CA LYS A 39 -5.33 1.24 -4.38
C LYS A 39 -6.60 1.41 -3.56
N TRP A 40 -7.40 0.35 -3.44
CA TRP A 40 -8.60 0.35 -2.62
C TRP A 40 -8.30 0.67 -1.15
N ILE A 41 -7.27 0.07 -0.54
CA ILE A 41 -6.88 0.37 0.85
C ILE A 41 -6.51 1.85 1.03
N ILE A 42 -5.76 2.42 0.09
CA ILE A 42 -5.39 3.84 0.13
C ILE A 42 -6.62 4.74 0.05
N GLU A 43 -7.58 4.43 -0.82
CA GLU A 43 -8.84 5.17 -0.92
C GLU A 43 -9.65 5.10 0.37
N GLN A 44 -9.76 3.92 1.01
CA GLN A 44 -10.44 3.80 2.30
C GLN A 44 -9.75 4.63 3.39
N ARG A 45 -8.41 4.62 3.42
CA ARG A 45 -7.64 5.43 4.37
C ARG A 45 -7.79 6.93 4.14
N LYS A 46 -7.88 7.36 2.88
CA LYS A 46 -8.18 8.77 2.54
C LYS A 46 -9.56 9.19 3.05
N LYS A 47 -10.54 8.28 3.04
CA LYS A 47 -11.87 8.48 3.63
C LYS A 47 -11.87 8.40 5.17
N GLY A 48 -10.74 8.08 5.80
CA GLY A 48 -10.64 7.92 7.25
C GLY A 48 -11.23 6.61 7.78
N LEU A 49 -11.47 5.64 6.91
CA LEU A 49 -11.96 4.32 7.32
C LEU A 49 -10.79 3.42 7.69
N ALA A 50 -10.89 2.80 8.88
CA ALA A 50 -9.94 1.78 9.30
C ALA A 50 -10.18 0.50 8.50
N VAL A 51 -9.11 -0.09 7.97
CA VAL A 51 -9.17 -1.34 7.20
C VAL A 51 -8.70 -2.48 8.09
N ASN A 52 -9.58 -3.46 8.33
CA ASN A 52 -9.27 -4.65 9.12
C ASN A 52 -8.85 -5.84 8.22
N TYR A 53 -8.20 -6.85 8.80
CA TYR A 53 -7.78 -8.07 8.09
C TYR A 53 -8.91 -8.74 7.31
N THR A 54 -10.09 -8.87 7.93
CA THR A 54 -11.28 -9.46 7.32
C THR A 54 -11.75 -8.68 6.10
N MET A 55 -11.70 -7.34 6.15
CA MET A 55 -12.07 -6.48 5.02
C MET A 55 -11.10 -6.66 3.86
N VAL A 56 -9.80 -6.76 4.14
CA VAL A 56 -8.77 -7.05 3.11
C VAL A 56 -9.05 -8.39 2.45
N LYS A 57 -9.32 -9.43 3.25
CA LYS A 57 -9.65 -10.78 2.73
C LYS A 57 -10.89 -10.74 1.84
N LEU A 58 -11.98 -10.14 2.30
CA LEU A 58 -13.23 -10.03 1.53
C LEU A 58 -13.05 -9.27 0.21
N GLN A 59 -12.30 -8.16 0.24
CA GLN A 59 -12.00 -7.42 -0.99
C GLN A 59 -11.11 -8.21 -1.94
N MET A 60 -10.15 -8.98 -1.43
CA MET A 60 -9.32 -9.83 -2.28
C MET A 60 -10.16 -10.88 -3.01
N HIS A 61 -11.08 -11.55 -2.32
CA HIS A 61 -12.03 -12.48 -2.98
C HIS A 61 -12.88 -11.77 -4.02
N LYS A 62 -13.36 -10.55 -3.73
CA LYS A 62 -14.12 -9.75 -4.68
C LYS A 62 -13.31 -9.43 -5.94
N ILE A 63 -12.04 -9.05 -5.79
CA ILE A 63 -11.13 -8.74 -6.91
C ILE A 63 -10.81 -10.00 -7.71
N LEU A 64 -10.58 -11.14 -7.05
CA LEU A 64 -10.33 -12.41 -7.70
C LEU A 64 -11.55 -12.92 -8.47
N ASN A 65 -12.76 -12.58 -8.04
CA ASN A 65 -13.99 -12.89 -8.75
C ASN A 65 -14.25 -12.00 -9.98
N GLU A 66 -13.47 -10.93 -10.20
CA GLU A 66 -13.64 -10.10 -11.39
C GLU A 66 -13.19 -10.87 -12.64
N PRO A 67 -13.99 -10.88 -13.73
CA PRO A 67 -13.68 -11.66 -14.93
C PRO A 67 -12.36 -11.25 -15.60
N THR A 68 -11.94 -9.99 -15.40
CA THR A 68 -10.65 -9.48 -15.89
C THR A 68 -9.45 -10.12 -15.18
N ILE A 69 -9.60 -10.43 -13.89
CA ILE A 69 -8.56 -11.03 -13.05
C ILE A 69 -8.60 -12.56 -13.19
N GLN A 70 -9.78 -13.16 -13.24
CA GLN A 70 -9.95 -14.60 -13.49
C GLN A 70 -9.31 -15.04 -14.81
N ARG A 71 -9.38 -14.22 -15.87
CA ARG A 71 -8.70 -14.53 -17.14
C ARG A 71 -7.17 -14.57 -17.00
N LEU A 72 -6.60 -13.78 -16.08
CA LEU A 72 -5.16 -13.64 -15.90
C LEU A 72 -4.56 -14.72 -15.01
N TYR A 73 -5.34 -15.19 -14.03
CA TYR A 73 -4.95 -16.25 -13.12
C TYR A 73 -5.88 -17.42 -13.42
N LEU A 74 -5.45 -18.29 -14.34
CA LEU A 74 -6.17 -19.52 -14.67
C LEU A 74 -6.49 -20.23 -13.36
N ALA A 75 -7.75 -20.57 -13.15
CA ALA A 75 -8.21 -21.27 -11.96
C ALA A 75 -7.65 -22.70 -11.97
N GLU A 76 -6.36 -22.85 -11.67
CA GLU A 76 -5.86 -24.08 -11.06
C GLU A 76 -6.48 -24.14 -9.66
N ASP A 77 -6.96 -25.32 -9.27
CA ASP A 77 -8.01 -25.61 -8.26
C ASP A 77 -7.75 -25.12 -6.82
N ASP A 78 -6.73 -24.30 -6.59
CA ASP A 78 -6.41 -23.72 -5.30
C ASP A 78 -7.22 -22.42 -5.08
N GLU A 79 -8.42 -22.58 -4.54
CA GLU A 79 -9.20 -21.47 -3.99
C GLU A 79 -8.34 -20.65 -3.02
N PHE A 80 -8.28 -19.34 -3.26
CA PHE A 80 -7.53 -18.42 -2.42
C PHE A 80 -7.99 -18.49 -0.95
N GLN A 81 -7.19 -19.12 -0.09
CA GLN A 81 -7.55 -19.33 1.32
C GLN A 81 -7.50 -18.05 2.17
N GLY A 82 -6.82 -16.99 1.70
CA GLY A 82 -6.65 -15.74 2.46
C GLY A 82 -6.05 -15.96 3.85
N THR A 83 -4.97 -16.74 3.92
CA THR A 83 -4.27 -17.03 5.18
C THR A 83 -3.68 -15.76 5.79
N LEU A 84 -3.56 -15.72 7.13
CA LEU A 84 -2.96 -14.58 7.83
C LEU A 84 -1.53 -14.30 7.36
N SER A 85 -0.77 -15.36 7.08
CA SER A 85 0.59 -15.28 6.51
C SER A 85 0.62 -14.54 5.16
N TRP A 86 -0.36 -14.81 4.29
CA TRP A 86 -0.48 -14.08 3.03
C TRP A 86 -0.76 -12.59 3.27
N ILE A 87 -1.69 -12.25 4.18
CA ILE A 87 -2.02 -10.85 4.47
C ILE A 87 -0.81 -10.10 5.06
N GLN A 88 -0.10 -10.71 6.00
CA GLN A 88 1.13 -10.13 6.57
C GLN A 88 2.20 -9.91 5.49
N SER A 89 2.38 -10.88 4.59
CA SER A 89 3.31 -10.77 3.47
C SER A 89 2.90 -9.66 2.49
N PHE A 90 1.62 -9.56 2.16
CA PHE A 90 1.05 -8.48 1.35
C PHE A 90 1.31 -7.12 2.00
N MET A 91 0.99 -6.97 3.29
CA MET A 91 1.24 -5.72 4.02
C MET A 91 2.71 -5.31 4.01
N LYS A 92 3.63 -6.28 4.19
CA LYS A 92 5.07 -6.04 4.15
C LYS A 92 5.56 -5.62 2.76
N ARG A 93 5.00 -6.19 1.68
CA ARG A 93 5.35 -5.81 0.29
C ARG A 93 4.99 -4.36 -0.03
N PHE A 94 3.82 -3.92 0.42
CA PHE A 94 3.30 -2.57 0.14
C PHE A 94 3.60 -1.55 1.24
N ASP A 95 4.47 -1.88 2.20
CA ASP A 95 4.83 -1.04 3.34
C ASP A 95 3.59 -0.51 4.11
N LEU A 96 2.55 -1.35 4.22
CA LEU A 96 1.30 -1.04 4.91
C LEU A 96 1.37 -1.49 6.38
N SER A 97 0.94 -0.62 7.28
CA SER A 97 0.66 -0.97 8.68
C SER A 97 -0.83 -0.99 8.96
N LEU A 98 -1.29 -1.89 9.80
CA LEU A 98 -2.66 -1.82 10.32
C LEU A 98 -2.78 -0.68 11.32
N LYS A 99 -3.78 0.16 11.09
CA LYS A 99 -4.08 1.29 11.96
C LYS A 99 -5.50 1.12 12.47
N ARG A 100 -5.64 0.99 13.79
CA ARG A 100 -6.95 0.95 14.47
C ARG A 100 -7.72 2.25 14.28
N ARG A 101 -7.01 3.36 14.11
CA ARG A 101 -7.55 4.70 13.85
C ARG A 101 -6.71 5.40 12.79
N THR A 102 -7.34 5.81 11.70
CA THR A 102 -6.77 6.81 10.80
C THR A 102 -7.13 8.18 11.36
N LYS A 103 -6.17 8.88 11.98
CA LYS A 103 -6.35 10.30 12.29
C LYS A 103 -6.45 11.03 10.96
N ILE A 104 -7.66 11.42 10.57
CA ILE A 104 -7.82 12.58 9.69
C ILE A 104 -7.38 13.75 10.58
N LEU A 105 -6.17 14.27 10.35
CA LEU A 105 -5.77 15.51 10.99
C LEU A 105 -6.80 16.57 10.60
N GLN A 106 -7.14 17.45 11.53
CA GLN A 106 -7.92 18.62 11.21
C GLN A 106 -7.18 19.36 10.10
N LYS A 107 -7.91 19.69 9.02
CA LYS A 107 -7.36 20.60 8.01
C LYS A 107 -7.01 21.90 8.72
N LEU A 108 -5.94 22.54 8.28
CA LEU A 108 -5.59 23.86 8.76
C LEU A 108 -6.80 24.77 8.51
N PRO A 109 -7.39 25.41 9.53
CA PRO A 109 -8.45 26.38 9.31
C PRO A 109 -7.92 27.52 8.46
N GLU A 110 -8.77 28.08 7.60
CA GLU A 110 -8.40 29.15 6.66
C GLU A 110 -7.81 30.36 7.42
N ASP A 111 -8.37 30.67 8.59
CA ASP A 111 -7.95 31.78 9.46
C ASP A 111 -6.60 31.56 10.17
N THR A 112 -5.82 30.54 9.83
CA THR A 112 -4.54 30.29 10.52
C THR A 112 -3.53 31.38 10.28
N ASP A 113 -3.45 31.89 9.06
CA ASP A 113 -2.52 32.96 8.71
C ASP A 113 -2.91 34.28 9.41
N GLU A 114 -4.19 34.62 9.45
CA GLU A 114 -4.71 35.80 10.14
C GLU A 114 -4.44 35.75 11.66
N LYS A 115 -4.65 34.59 12.30
CA LYS A 115 -4.36 34.43 13.72
C LYS A 115 -2.86 34.51 14.03
N LEU A 116 -2.02 34.07 13.09
CA LEU A 116 -0.57 34.12 13.23
C LEU A 116 -0.04 35.55 13.08
N GLU A 117 -0.59 36.32 12.13
CA GLU A 117 -0.36 37.77 11.99
C GLU A 117 -0.77 38.55 13.25
N ASN A 118 -1.96 38.28 13.77
CA ASN A 118 -2.46 38.92 15.00
C ASN A 118 -1.58 38.60 16.22
N PHE A 119 -1.11 37.36 16.34
CA PHE A 119 -0.22 36.96 17.44
C PHE A 119 1.15 37.65 17.36
N LYS A 120 1.71 37.80 16.15
CA LYS A 120 2.96 38.56 15.95
C LYS A 120 2.83 40.02 16.39
N HIS A 121 1.71 40.67 16.06
CA HIS A 121 1.43 42.05 16.47
C HIS A 121 1.20 42.21 17.97
N PHE A 122 0.79 41.15 18.68
CA PHE A 122 0.58 41.20 20.12
C PHE A 122 1.89 41.09 20.93
N ILE A 123 2.93 40.47 20.36
CA ILE A 123 4.22 40.25 21.04
C ILE A 123 5.20 41.40 20.83
N ILE A 124 5.12 42.10 19.70
CA ILE A 124 5.94 43.28 19.36
C ILE A 124 5.29 44.53 19.94
#